data_AF-A0A2D9K0V0-F1
#
_entry.id   AF-A0A2D9K0V0-F1
#
_cell.length_a   1.000
_cell.length_b   1.000
_cell.length_c   1.000
_cell.angle_alpha   90.00
_cell.angle_beta   90.00
_cell.angle_gamma   90.00
#
_symmetry.space_group_name_H-M   'P 1'
#
loop_
_entity.id
_entity.type
_entity.pdbx_description
1 polymer ?
#
loop_
_entity_poly.entity_id
_entity_poly.type
_entity_poly.pdbx_seq_one_letter_code
_entity_poly.pdbx_strand_id
1 'polypeptide(L)'
;MNDSKEINDTETNPLLADTDKDGLNDGVETNTGSFVSANDTGTDPNNADTDGDNFSDGYEINVNSNPNDAEDLPQLPEGFSMAVLTDDESSGIDAANEYTHAISGGGVESVNGVDFELLNNNSTPENFEWEVSSVKNQIDNNNGAWDTVGGGVTGEGLLGLLGSFTFNNDGNPGSNQTFTLTGLVPGETYENRLYMRKWADNTSRTQELTYTAGDQEPNSIIFSEDHPELPPFSFLSRDVGWYLGYTYTADDSGTLSIRCDVLATPDGVEGAPGSYHMYGMTNQVSSAPVQLQITEILYDAELPQISIKFNSRPGAIYAIDFSTNLKDVDSDGGWAELDDGVFSEGKETTFVDDFIVGSERTVFYRVREVE
;
A
#
# COMPACT_ATOMS: atom_id res chain seq x y z
N MET A 1 -25.18 -6.20 -21.67
CA MET A 1 -26.03 -5.01 -21.95
C MET A 1 -26.59 -5.14 -23.38
N ASN A 2 -27.11 -4.09 -24.03
CA ASN A 2 -27.37 -4.13 -25.49
C ASN A 2 -26.82 -2.85 -26.15
N ASP A 3 -26.51 -2.90 -27.44
CA ASP A 3 -25.81 -1.82 -28.15
C ASP A 3 -26.52 -0.46 -28.03
N SER A 4 -27.85 -0.47 -27.98
CA SER A 4 -28.62 0.77 -27.86
C SER A 4 -28.51 1.39 -26.47
N LYS A 5 -28.38 0.56 -25.42
CA LYS A 5 -28.18 1.04 -24.04
C LYS A 5 -26.73 1.53 -23.86
N GLU A 6 -25.77 0.78 -24.37
CA GLU A 6 -24.34 1.14 -24.32
C GLU A 6 -24.10 2.50 -24.98
N ILE A 7 -24.65 2.74 -26.17
CA ILE A 7 -24.44 4.02 -26.89
C ILE A 7 -25.17 5.22 -26.27
N ASN A 8 -26.39 5.04 -25.73
CA ASN A 8 -27.25 6.18 -25.36
C ASN A 8 -27.32 6.44 -23.86
N ASP A 9 -27.05 5.44 -23.01
CA ASP A 9 -27.24 5.54 -21.57
C ASP A 9 -25.91 5.53 -20.82
N THR A 10 -24.99 4.61 -21.15
CA THR A 10 -23.71 4.45 -20.43
C THR A 10 -22.49 4.96 -21.20
N GLU A 11 -22.65 5.32 -22.47
CA GLU A 11 -21.58 5.73 -23.39
C GLU A 11 -20.45 4.69 -23.57
N THR A 12 -20.71 3.44 -23.21
CA THR A 12 -19.73 2.35 -23.31
C THR A 12 -19.58 1.81 -24.73
N ASN A 13 -18.52 1.04 -24.98
CA ASN A 13 -18.22 0.55 -26.33
C ASN A 13 -18.97 -0.76 -26.63
N PRO A 14 -19.98 -0.76 -27.54
CA PRO A 14 -20.80 -1.95 -27.81
C PRO A 14 -20.04 -3.11 -28.48
N LEU A 15 -18.77 -2.92 -28.84
CA LEU A 15 -17.90 -3.96 -29.38
C LEU A 15 -17.04 -4.64 -28.30
N LEU A 16 -17.04 -4.11 -27.08
CA LEU A 16 -16.35 -4.66 -25.92
C LEU A 16 -17.39 -5.08 -24.89
N ALA A 17 -17.12 -6.17 -24.17
CA ALA A 17 -17.99 -6.59 -23.07
C ALA A 17 -17.67 -5.83 -21.76
N ASP A 18 -16.48 -5.23 -21.74
CA ASP A 18 -15.78 -4.53 -20.65
C ASP A 18 -15.03 -3.38 -21.34
N THR A 19 -15.49 -2.16 -21.12
CA THR A 19 -15.09 -0.99 -21.91
C THR A 19 -13.79 -0.35 -21.42
N ASP A 20 -13.59 -0.25 -20.11
CA ASP A 20 -12.41 0.34 -19.48
C ASP A 20 -11.33 -0.68 -19.09
N LYS A 21 -11.67 -1.97 -19.11
CA LYS A 21 -10.76 -3.13 -18.96
C LYS A 21 -10.26 -3.36 -17.54
N ASP A 22 -11.08 -3.04 -16.56
CA ASP A 22 -10.84 -3.33 -15.15
C ASP A 22 -11.17 -4.79 -14.77
N GLY A 23 -11.84 -5.53 -15.66
CA GLY A 23 -12.25 -6.92 -15.48
C GLY A 23 -13.74 -7.11 -15.15
N LEU A 24 -14.51 -6.04 -15.04
CA LEU A 24 -15.97 -6.03 -14.92
C LEU A 24 -16.61 -5.87 -16.30
N ASN A 25 -17.78 -6.47 -16.51
CA ASN A 25 -18.48 -6.24 -17.76
C ASN A 25 -19.36 -4.99 -17.60
N ASP A 26 -19.47 -4.13 -18.62
CA ASP A 26 -20.32 -2.91 -18.62
C ASP A 26 -21.74 -3.13 -18.04
N GLY A 27 -22.27 -4.36 -18.18
CA GLY A 27 -23.59 -4.72 -17.70
C GLY A 27 -23.76 -4.85 -16.18
N VAL A 28 -22.68 -5.04 -15.41
CA VAL A 28 -22.71 -5.11 -13.94
C VAL A 28 -22.42 -3.77 -13.28
N GLU A 29 -21.85 -2.85 -14.03
CA GLU A 29 -21.43 -1.51 -13.60
C GLU A 29 -22.55 -0.51 -13.87
N THR A 30 -23.22 -0.11 -12.79
CA THR A 30 -24.48 0.61 -12.89
C THR A 30 -24.34 2.13 -12.84
N ASN A 31 -23.12 2.64 -12.59
CA ASN A 31 -22.77 4.04 -12.39
C ASN A 31 -23.75 4.73 -11.42
N THR A 32 -24.05 4.03 -10.31
CA THR A 32 -24.91 4.54 -9.25
C THR A 32 -24.12 5.13 -8.08
N GLY A 33 -22.80 4.89 -8.03
CA GLY A 33 -21.92 5.32 -6.93
C GLY A 33 -22.20 4.59 -5.62
N SER A 34 -22.78 3.39 -5.68
CA SER A 34 -23.09 2.60 -4.49
C SER A 34 -22.99 1.12 -4.80
N PHE A 35 -22.09 0.43 -4.11
CA PHE A 35 -21.93 -1.00 -4.25
C PHE A 35 -23.14 -1.75 -3.68
N VAL A 36 -23.82 -2.54 -4.51
CA VAL A 36 -24.93 -3.41 -4.09
C VAL A 36 -24.50 -4.87 -4.09
N SER A 37 -23.79 -5.31 -5.14
CA SER A 37 -23.21 -6.66 -5.27
C SER A 37 -22.27 -6.74 -6.47
N ALA A 38 -21.55 -7.86 -6.64
CA ALA A 38 -20.75 -8.13 -7.85
C ALA A 38 -21.54 -8.18 -9.19
N ASN A 39 -22.87 -8.07 -9.19
CA ASN A 39 -23.69 -7.94 -10.41
C ASN A 39 -24.38 -6.57 -10.53
N ASP A 40 -24.14 -5.67 -9.58
CA ASP A 40 -24.65 -4.30 -9.50
C ASP A 40 -23.66 -3.52 -8.63
N THR A 41 -22.53 -3.19 -9.25
CA THR A 41 -21.30 -2.76 -8.55
C THR A 41 -21.34 -1.28 -8.19
N GLY A 42 -22.22 -0.51 -8.81
CA GLY A 42 -22.29 0.94 -8.64
C GLY A 42 -21.21 1.72 -9.41
N THR A 43 -20.19 1.04 -9.90
CA THR A 43 -19.01 1.61 -10.60
C THR A 43 -19.36 2.22 -11.96
N ASP A 44 -18.52 3.12 -12.45
CA ASP A 44 -18.65 3.74 -13.78
C ASP A 44 -17.98 2.86 -14.84
N PRO A 45 -18.74 2.27 -15.80
CA PRO A 45 -18.20 1.35 -16.82
C PRO A 45 -17.23 1.96 -17.84
N ASN A 46 -16.86 3.22 -17.67
CA ASN A 46 -15.85 3.89 -18.49
C ASN A 46 -14.65 4.37 -17.67
N ASN A 47 -14.61 4.04 -16.38
CA ASN A 47 -13.58 4.43 -15.46
C ASN A 47 -13.17 3.22 -14.62
N ALA A 48 -11.99 2.66 -14.94
CA ALA A 48 -11.51 1.44 -14.31
C ALA A 48 -11.22 1.54 -12.79
N ASP A 49 -11.28 2.74 -12.22
CA ASP A 49 -11.10 3.06 -10.79
C ASP A 49 -12.07 4.20 -10.48
N THR A 50 -13.27 3.83 -10.05
CA THR A 50 -14.42 4.71 -9.92
C THR A 50 -14.23 5.75 -8.81
N ASP A 51 -13.58 5.39 -7.71
CA ASP A 51 -13.39 6.26 -6.56
C ASP A 51 -12.04 6.99 -6.52
N GLY A 52 -11.07 6.55 -7.32
CA GLY A 52 -9.81 7.24 -7.58
C GLY A 52 -8.67 6.85 -6.63
N ASP A 53 -8.74 5.70 -5.98
CA ASP A 53 -7.73 5.21 -5.03
C ASP A 53 -6.52 4.52 -5.69
N ASN A 54 -6.56 4.35 -7.02
CA ASN A 54 -5.62 3.68 -7.92
C ASN A 54 -5.69 2.15 -7.95
N PHE A 55 -6.67 1.53 -7.30
CA PHE A 55 -7.02 0.13 -7.47
C PHE A 55 -8.13 0.01 -8.51
N SER A 56 -8.07 -1.02 -9.34
CA SER A 56 -9.14 -1.22 -10.33
C SER A 56 -10.41 -1.75 -9.67
N ASP A 57 -11.58 -1.25 -10.05
CA ASP A 57 -12.88 -1.65 -9.50
C ASP A 57 -13.08 -3.19 -9.49
N GLY A 58 -12.71 -3.86 -10.59
CA GLY A 58 -12.78 -5.31 -10.71
C GLY A 58 -11.87 -6.09 -9.75
N TYR A 59 -10.75 -5.50 -9.34
CA TYR A 59 -9.85 -6.09 -8.34
C TYR A 59 -10.44 -6.00 -6.94
N GLU A 60 -10.91 -4.81 -6.58
CA GLU A 60 -11.55 -4.54 -5.28
C GLU A 60 -12.69 -5.50 -4.98
N ILE A 61 -13.58 -5.72 -5.96
CA ILE A 61 -14.66 -6.69 -5.84
C ILE A 61 -14.15 -8.12 -5.61
N ASN A 62 -13.03 -8.50 -6.22
CA ASN A 62 -12.45 -9.84 -6.08
C ASN A 62 -11.88 -10.07 -4.68
N VAL A 63 -11.36 -9.02 -4.05
CA VAL A 63 -10.80 -9.06 -2.68
C VAL A 63 -11.78 -8.63 -1.59
N ASN A 64 -13.02 -8.30 -1.98
CA ASN A 64 -14.11 -7.83 -1.11
C ASN A 64 -13.88 -6.46 -0.48
N SER A 65 -13.26 -5.53 -1.22
CA SER A 65 -13.33 -4.10 -0.93
C SER A 65 -14.39 -3.41 -1.80
N ASN A 66 -14.75 -2.17 -1.44
CA ASN A 66 -15.81 -1.39 -2.06
C ASN A 66 -15.25 -0.40 -3.10
N PRO A 67 -15.48 -0.64 -4.40
CA PRO A 67 -14.93 0.17 -5.50
C PRO A 67 -15.63 1.52 -5.72
N ASN A 68 -16.33 2.02 -4.70
CA ASN A 68 -16.97 3.35 -4.74
C ASN A 68 -16.62 4.15 -3.48
N ASP A 69 -15.60 3.71 -2.75
CA ASP A 69 -15.14 4.27 -1.49
C ASP A 69 -13.62 4.20 -1.46
N ALA A 70 -12.98 5.31 -1.85
CA ALA A 70 -11.53 5.41 -2.00
C ALA A 70 -10.75 5.14 -0.70
N GLU A 71 -11.45 5.02 0.44
CA GLU A 71 -10.88 4.69 1.72
C GLU A 71 -10.96 3.18 2.05
N ASP A 72 -11.70 2.36 1.30
CA ASP A 72 -11.81 0.90 1.45
C ASP A 72 -10.83 0.16 0.53
N LEU A 73 -9.55 0.16 0.92
CA LEU A 73 -8.49 -0.43 0.09
C LEU A 73 -8.45 -1.97 0.12
N PRO A 74 -8.01 -2.64 -0.97
CA PRO A 74 -7.70 -4.05 -1.00
C PRO A 74 -6.81 -4.58 0.14
N GLN A 75 -7.32 -5.59 0.84
CA GLN A 75 -6.60 -6.26 1.94
C GLN A 75 -5.45 -7.15 1.42
N LEU A 76 -4.22 -6.81 1.81
CA LEU A 76 -3.03 -7.63 1.61
C LEU A 76 -2.87 -8.71 2.69
N PRO A 77 -1.98 -9.71 2.51
CA PRO A 77 -1.65 -10.63 3.60
C PRO A 77 -1.22 -9.87 4.86
N GLU A 78 -1.52 -10.42 6.04
CA GLU A 78 -1.30 -9.75 7.32
C GLU A 78 0.10 -9.13 7.44
N GLY A 79 0.13 -7.87 7.86
CA GLY A 79 1.36 -7.12 8.06
C GLY A 79 1.91 -6.43 6.81
N PHE A 80 1.43 -6.77 5.61
CA PHE A 80 1.78 -6.04 4.39
C PHE A 80 0.86 -4.83 4.19
N SER A 81 1.43 -3.78 3.62
CA SER A 81 0.71 -2.59 3.15
C SER A 81 1.30 -2.12 1.83
N MET A 82 0.63 -1.24 1.12
CA MET A 82 1.18 -0.60 -0.07
C MET A 82 0.65 0.82 -0.21
N ALA A 83 1.31 1.62 -1.04
CA ALA A 83 0.73 2.84 -1.57
C ALA A 83 1.37 3.23 -2.91
N VAL A 84 0.59 3.94 -3.72
CA VAL A 84 1.09 4.60 -4.93
C VAL A 84 1.87 5.86 -4.56
N LEU A 85 2.88 6.16 -5.36
CA LEU A 85 3.78 7.28 -5.17
C LEU A 85 3.58 8.30 -6.28
N THR A 86 3.21 9.53 -5.94
CA THR A 86 2.96 10.64 -6.86
C THR A 86 3.93 11.80 -6.63
N ASP A 87 4.39 12.01 -5.40
CA ASP A 87 5.39 13.01 -5.05
C ASP A 87 6.19 12.61 -3.80
N ASP A 88 7.02 13.53 -3.31
CA ASP A 88 7.84 13.25 -2.12
C ASP A 88 6.93 13.05 -0.89
N GLU A 89 5.83 13.78 -0.75
CA GLU A 89 4.91 13.69 0.40
C GLU A 89 4.19 12.33 0.42
N SER A 90 3.70 11.87 -0.73
CA SER A 90 3.02 10.57 -0.86
C SER A 90 3.91 9.38 -0.49
N SER A 91 5.24 9.54 -0.43
CA SER A 91 6.15 8.49 0.02
C SER A 91 6.05 8.15 1.51
N GLY A 92 5.46 9.06 2.29
CA GLY A 92 5.45 9.02 3.75
C GLY A 92 6.84 9.08 4.39
N ILE A 93 7.89 9.42 3.60
CA ILE A 93 9.22 9.70 4.12
C ILE A 93 9.18 11.07 4.79
N ASP A 94 9.53 11.16 6.07
CA ASP A 94 9.48 12.40 6.83
C ASP A 94 10.62 12.44 7.85
N ALA A 95 11.30 13.58 7.98
CA ALA A 95 12.36 13.78 8.98
C ALA A 95 11.87 13.65 10.44
N ALA A 96 10.56 13.66 10.69
CA ALA A 96 9.94 13.37 11.97
C ALA A 96 9.87 11.86 12.30
N ASN A 97 10.12 10.98 11.33
CA ASN A 97 10.17 9.53 11.56
C ASN A 97 11.53 9.10 12.12
N GLU A 98 11.50 8.05 12.95
CA GLU A 98 12.72 7.46 13.52
C GLU A 98 13.16 6.28 12.66
N TYR A 99 14.08 6.53 11.71
CA TYR A 99 14.64 5.50 10.85
C TYR A 99 15.79 4.77 11.54
N THR A 100 15.73 3.45 11.53
CA THR A 100 16.91 2.61 11.75
C THR A 100 17.73 2.46 10.47
N HIS A 101 17.05 2.46 9.32
CA HIS A 101 17.65 2.35 8.00
C HIS A 101 16.87 3.24 7.02
N ALA A 102 17.59 4.01 6.21
CA ALA A 102 17.09 4.66 5.01
C ALA A 102 18.18 4.47 3.95
N ILE A 103 17.92 3.62 2.95
CA ILE A 103 18.96 3.08 2.06
C ILE A 103 18.55 3.30 0.61
N SER A 104 19.42 3.94 -0.17
CA SER A 104 19.24 4.14 -1.61
C SER A 104 20.16 3.19 -2.39
N GLY A 105 19.61 2.52 -3.39
CA GLY A 105 20.36 1.65 -4.28
C GLY A 105 21.04 2.45 -5.39
N GLY A 106 22.35 2.27 -5.58
CA GLY A 106 23.12 2.82 -6.70
C GLY A 106 23.52 4.29 -6.54
N GLY A 107 22.58 5.17 -6.18
CA GLY A 107 22.78 6.62 -6.02
C GLY A 107 22.64 7.10 -4.57
N VAL A 108 23.21 8.27 -4.25
CA VAL A 108 22.97 8.97 -2.96
C VAL A 108 21.78 9.87 -3.16
N GLU A 109 20.77 9.78 -2.30
CA GLU A 109 19.50 10.47 -2.48
C GLU A 109 19.01 11.09 -1.16
N SER A 110 18.10 12.06 -1.27
CA SER A 110 17.38 12.61 -0.13
C SER A 110 15.92 12.88 -0.53
N VAL A 111 14.99 12.51 0.35
CA VAL A 111 13.54 12.72 0.16
C VAL A 111 13.00 13.39 1.42
N ASN A 112 12.26 14.49 1.28
CA ASN A 112 11.71 15.26 2.40
C ASN A 112 12.72 15.59 3.52
N GLY A 113 13.99 15.81 3.15
CA GLY A 113 15.06 16.12 4.10
C GLY A 113 15.61 14.93 4.90
N VAL A 114 15.20 13.70 4.55
CA VAL A 114 15.82 12.46 5.04
C VAL A 114 16.93 12.06 4.07
N ASP A 115 18.15 11.92 4.56
CA ASP A 115 19.30 11.47 3.76
C ASP A 115 19.32 9.93 3.73
N PHE A 116 19.52 9.35 2.53
CA PHE A 116 19.61 7.91 2.34
C PHE A 116 21.07 7.45 2.27
N GLU A 117 21.39 6.37 2.98
CA GLU A 117 22.68 5.71 2.93
C GLU A 117 22.85 4.92 1.63
N LEU A 118 24.05 5.02 1.04
CA LEU A 118 24.33 4.42 -0.25
C LEU A 118 24.60 2.92 -0.17
N LEU A 119 23.78 2.13 -0.85
CA LEU A 119 24.06 0.73 -1.18
C LEU A 119 24.52 0.61 -2.63
N ASN A 120 25.72 0.08 -2.85
CA ASN A 120 26.24 -0.14 -4.20
C ASN A 120 27.32 -1.24 -4.22
N ASN A 121 28.00 -1.46 -5.35
CA ASN A 121 29.01 -2.52 -5.47
C ASN A 121 30.23 -2.37 -4.55
N ASN A 122 30.49 -1.14 -4.07
CA ASN A 122 31.67 -0.76 -3.29
C ASN A 122 31.32 -0.20 -1.91
N SER A 123 30.03 -0.08 -1.59
CA SER A 123 29.54 0.57 -0.37
C SER A 123 28.31 -0.18 0.13
N THR A 124 28.32 -0.48 1.41
CA THR A 124 27.21 -1.13 2.10
C THR A 124 26.99 -0.35 3.39
N PRO A 125 25.76 0.09 3.69
CA PRO A 125 25.44 0.81 4.92
C PRO A 125 25.85 0.04 6.18
N GLU A 126 26.01 0.75 7.30
CA GLU A 126 26.25 0.09 8.58
C GLU A 126 25.01 -0.74 9.00
N ASN A 127 25.24 -1.83 9.72
CA ASN A 127 24.19 -2.76 10.18
C ASN A 127 23.31 -3.36 9.07
N PHE A 128 23.76 -3.29 7.82
CA PHE A 128 23.06 -3.83 6.67
C PHE A 128 23.94 -4.81 5.91
N GLU A 129 23.37 -5.93 5.48
CA GLU A 129 24.00 -6.88 4.58
C GLU A 129 23.16 -7.05 3.31
N TRP A 130 23.85 -7.15 2.17
CA TRP A 130 23.24 -7.49 0.89
C TRP A 130 23.96 -8.71 0.33
N GLU A 131 23.25 -9.82 0.22
CA GLU A 131 23.76 -11.07 -0.37
C GLU A 131 23.07 -11.33 -1.69
N VAL A 132 23.80 -11.89 -2.65
CA VAL A 132 23.29 -12.19 -4.00
C VAL A 132 23.71 -13.60 -4.40
N SER A 133 22.85 -14.29 -5.15
CA SER A 133 23.17 -15.63 -5.67
C SER A 133 24.18 -15.62 -6.82
N SER A 134 24.45 -14.44 -7.41
CA SER A 134 25.41 -14.27 -8.51
C SER A 134 26.43 -13.16 -8.25
N VAL A 135 26.35 -12.02 -8.94
CA VAL A 135 27.26 -10.87 -8.86
C VAL A 135 26.43 -9.63 -8.51
N LYS A 136 26.91 -8.86 -7.54
CA LYS A 136 26.32 -7.56 -7.18
C LYS A 136 26.47 -6.60 -8.35
N ASN A 137 25.40 -5.90 -8.70
CA ASN A 137 25.43 -4.89 -9.73
C ASN A 137 24.54 -3.70 -9.37
N GLN A 138 24.76 -2.58 -10.05
CA GLN A 138 24.05 -1.34 -9.83
C GLN A 138 23.83 -0.60 -11.15
N ILE A 139 22.80 0.24 -11.18
CA ILE A 139 22.59 1.23 -12.22
C ILE A 139 22.21 2.54 -11.52
N ASP A 140 22.84 3.63 -11.95
CA ASP A 140 22.67 4.95 -11.33
C ASP A 140 21.99 5.89 -12.33
N ASN A 141 21.00 6.66 -11.85
CA ASN A 141 20.29 7.71 -12.59
C ASN A 141 19.83 7.29 -14.00
N ASN A 142 19.06 6.21 -14.06
CA ASN A 142 18.53 5.64 -15.29
C ASN A 142 17.12 5.07 -15.07
N ASN A 143 16.15 5.69 -15.74
CA ASN A 143 14.74 5.29 -15.64
C ASN A 143 14.40 4.06 -16.50
N GLY A 144 15.29 3.61 -17.38
CA GLY A 144 14.95 2.53 -18.31
C GLY A 144 13.80 2.96 -19.23
N ALA A 145 12.72 2.19 -19.27
CA ALA A 145 11.48 2.51 -19.98
C ALA A 145 10.36 3.03 -19.07
N TRP A 146 10.67 3.38 -17.82
CA TRP A 146 9.70 3.97 -16.90
C TRP A 146 9.26 5.37 -17.36
N ASP A 147 7.97 5.55 -17.60
CA ASP A 147 7.35 6.83 -17.92
C ASP A 147 6.90 7.53 -16.64
N THR A 148 7.78 8.37 -16.08
CA THR A 148 7.52 9.09 -14.84
C THR A 148 6.31 10.03 -14.93
N VAL A 149 6.02 10.57 -16.13
CA VAL A 149 4.88 11.47 -16.34
C VAL A 149 3.60 10.66 -16.44
N GLY A 150 3.63 9.55 -17.20
CA GLY A 150 2.50 8.61 -17.29
C GLY A 150 2.18 7.94 -15.96
N GLY A 151 3.18 7.75 -15.10
CA GLY A 151 3.04 7.23 -13.74
C GLY A 151 2.66 8.26 -12.68
N GLY A 152 2.54 9.54 -13.03
CA GLY A 152 2.16 10.61 -12.10
C GLY A 152 3.22 11.01 -11.07
N VAL A 153 4.47 10.56 -11.22
CA VAL A 153 5.55 10.82 -10.23
C VAL A 153 6.27 12.13 -10.53
N THR A 154 6.17 13.09 -9.62
CA THR A 154 6.64 14.46 -9.82
C THR A 154 7.65 14.97 -8.78
N GLY A 155 7.74 14.34 -7.62
CA GLY A 155 8.65 14.72 -6.53
C GLY A 155 10.13 14.54 -6.89
N GLU A 156 10.96 15.57 -6.71
CA GLU A 156 12.38 15.52 -7.10
C GLU A 156 13.17 14.50 -6.27
N GLY A 157 12.92 14.41 -4.96
CA GLY A 157 13.58 13.45 -4.10
C GLY A 157 13.21 12.02 -4.47
N LEU A 158 11.93 11.78 -4.70
CA LEU A 158 11.40 10.48 -5.09
C LEU A 158 11.89 10.05 -6.48
N LEU A 159 11.92 10.97 -7.45
CA LEU A 159 12.51 10.71 -8.77
C LEU A 159 14.00 10.35 -8.67
N GLY A 160 14.73 10.98 -7.75
CA GLY A 160 16.10 10.60 -7.41
C GLY A 160 16.19 9.17 -6.86
N LEU A 161 15.39 8.88 -5.82
CA LEU A 161 15.32 7.57 -5.16
C LEU A 161 15.00 6.43 -6.13
N LEU A 162 14.04 6.62 -7.03
CA LEU A 162 13.60 5.62 -8.01
C LEU A 162 14.45 5.60 -9.31
N GLY A 163 15.36 6.56 -9.44
CA GLY A 163 16.25 6.70 -10.60
C GLY A 163 17.47 5.77 -10.55
N SER A 164 17.83 5.24 -9.39
CA SER A 164 18.99 4.37 -9.19
C SER A 164 18.59 3.08 -8.48
N PHE A 165 19.32 1.98 -8.70
CA PHE A 165 19.05 0.72 -8.00
C PHE A 165 20.26 -0.22 -7.97
N THR A 166 20.18 -1.18 -7.05
CA THR A 166 21.07 -2.34 -6.99
C THR A 166 20.33 -3.64 -7.29
N PHE A 167 21.03 -4.64 -7.80
CA PHE A 167 20.42 -5.91 -8.20
C PHE A 167 21.43 -7.07 -8.30
N ASN A 168 20.92 -8.29 -8.19
CA ASN A 168 21.63 -9.52 -8.50
C ASN A 168 21.77 -9.68 -10.02
N ASN A 169 22.99 -9.82 -10.55
CA ASN A 169 23.26 -9.92 -11.99
C ASN A 169 22.96 -11.31 -12.61
N ASP A 170 21.91 -11.95 -12.13
CA ASP A 170 21.27 -13.12 -12.70
C ASP A 170 19.76 -12.93 -12.49
N GLY A 171 19.04 -12.78 -13.59
CA GLY A 171 17.58 -12.60 -13.59
C GLY A 171 16.82 -13.86 -13.94
N ASN A 172 17.48 -15.02 -13.96
CA ASN A 172 16.81 -16.28 -14.27
C ASN A 172 16.04 -16.80 -13.05
N PRO A 173 14.91 -17.50 -13.26
CA PRO A 173 14.17 -18.13 -12.17
C PRO A 173 15.05 -19.04 -11.31
N GLY A 174 14.89 -18.94 -9.99
CA GLY A 174 15.71 -19.63 -8.99
C GLY A 174 16.97 -18.89 -8.54
N SER A 175 17.32 -17.77 -9.21
CA SER A 175 18.26 -16.80 -8.66
C SER A 175 17.61 -15.99 -7.53
N ASN A 176 18.42 -15.38 -6.66
CA ASN A 176 17.90 -14.64 -5.51
C ASN A 176 18.89 -13.59 -5.00
N GLN A 177 18.37 -12.72 -4.14
CA GLN A 177 19.16 -11.86 -3.27
C GLN A 177 18.49 -11.71 -1.91
N THR A 178 19.23 -11.27 -0.92
CA THR A 178 18.73 -11.09 0.44
C THR A 178 19.31 -9.81 1.03
N PHE A 179 18.44 -9.03 1.66
CA PHE A 179 18.79 -7.86 2.45
C PHE A 179 18.60 -8.22 3.92
N THR A 180 19.61 -7.98 4.74
CA THR A 180 19.54 -8.25 6.18
C THR A 180 19.83 -6.97 6.95
N LEU A 181 18.85 -6.54 7.72
CA LEU A 181 18.95 -5.42 8.65
C LEU A 181 19.32 -5.99 10.02
N THR A 182 20.22 -5.32 10.72
CA THR A 182 20.68 -5.70 12.05
C THR A 182 20.67 -4.49 12.99
N GLY A 183 20.91 -4.71 14.27
CA GLY A 183 20.91 -3.62 15.26
C GLY A 183 19.51 -3.11 15.62
N LEU A 184 18.47 -3.89 15.31
CA LEU A 184 17.09 -3.59 15.71
C LEU A 184 16.92 -3.86 17.22
N VAL A 185 16.03 -3.10 17.86
CA VAL A 185 15.75 -3.22 19.30
C VAL A 185 14.74 -4.36 19.52
N PRO A 186 15.08 -5.41 20.28
CA PRO A 186 14.14 -6.49 20.56
C PRO A 186 12.84 -5.98 21.21
N GLY A 187 11.70 -6.46 20.71
CA GLY A 187 10.36 -6.06 21.15
C GLY A 187 9.85 -4.74 20.57
N GLU A 188 10.68 -4.00 19.83
CA GLU A 188 10.25 -2.80 19.10
C GLU A 188 9.58 -3.20 17.79
N THR A 189 8.50 -2.51 17.44
CA THR A 189 7.78 -2.71 16.19
C THR A 189 8.33 -1.75 15.14
N TYR A 190 8.56 -2.28 13.94
CA TYR A 190 9.08 -1.55 12.81
C TYR A 190 8.16 -1.69 11.60
N GLU A 191 8.22 -0.69 10.74
CA GLU A 191 7.67 -0.76 9.38
C GLU A 191 8.86 -0.70 8.41
N ASN A 192 9.03 -1.76 7.62
CA ASN A 192 9.93 -1.76 6.47
C ASN A 192 9.15 -1.32 5.23
N ARG A 193 9.71 -0.43 4.41
CA ARG A 193 9.16 -0.10 3.09
C ARG A 193 10.20 -0.32 2.02
N LEU A 194 9.77 -0.91 0.92
CA LEU A 194 10.51 -1.08 -0.31
C LEU A 194 9.86 -0.24 -1.41
N TYR A 195 10.59 0.74 -1.95
CA TYR A 195 10.12 1.64 -2.99
C TYR A 195 10.47 1.07 -4.37
N MET A 196 9.50 1.05 -5.27
CA MET A 196 9.55 0.29 -6.52
C MET A 196 8.92 1.05 -7.70
N ARG A 197 9.32 0.64 -8.90
CA ARG A 197 8.72 1.01 -10.19
C ARG A 197 9.16 0.01 -11.27
N LYS A 198 8.48 0.00 -12.43
CA LYS A 198 8.89 -0.85 -13.56
C LYS A 198 10.26 -0.43 -14.11
N TRP A 199 11.02 -1.38 -14.65
CA TRP A 199 12.25 -1.10 -15.38
C TRP A 199 12.08 -1.00 -16.89
N ALA A 200 11.40 -1.97 -17.52
CA ALA A 200 11.28 -2.05 -18.97
C ALA A 200 9.95 -2.66 -19.40
N ASP A 201 9.50 -2.32 -20.62
CA ASP A 201 8.22 -2.83 -21.13
C ASP A 201 8.23 -4.33 -21.40
N ASN A 202 9.41 -4.89 -21.67
CA ASN A 202 9.62 -6.29 -22.05
C ASN A 202 10.05 -7.18 -20.88
N THR A 203 9.84 -6.74 -19.65
CA THR A 203 10.16 -7.48 -18.43
C THR A 203 8.95 -7.58 -17.52
N SER A 204 8.88 -8.69 -16.76
CA SER A 204 7.85 -8.93 -15.77
C SER A 204 8.38 -8.79 -14.34
N ARG A 205 9.54 -9.40 -14.07
CA ARG A 205 10.17 -9.46 -12.73
C ARG A 205 9.22 -9.95 -11.65
N THR A 206 8.62 -11.11 -11.84
CA THR A 206 7.86 -11.79 -10.78
C THR A 206 8.80 -12.24 -9.65
N GLN A 207 8.58 -11.73 -8.44
CA GLN A 207 9.35 -12.06 -7.25
C GLN A 207 8.47 -12.71 -6.18
N GLU A 208 9.06 -13.59 -5.39
CA GLU A 208 8.59 -13.87 -4.03
C GLU A 208 9.45 -13.08 -3.05
N LEU A 209 8.84 -12.18 -2.29
CA LEU A 209 9.49 -11.49 -1.17
C LEU A 209 9.13 -12.20 0.12
N THR A 210 10.13 -12.70 0.84
CA THR A 210 9.98 -13.37 2.12
C THR A 210 10.64 -12.54 3.22
N TYR A 211 9.85 -12.10 4.18
CA TYR A 211 10.28 -11.40 5.38
C TYR A 211 10.45 -12.40 6.53
N THR A 212 11.52 -12.26 7.30
CA THR A 212 11.81 -13.10 8.47
C THR A 212 12.46 -12.26 9.56
N ALA A 213 11.74 -12.02 10.65
CA ALA A 213 12.22 -11.24 11.79
C ALA A 213 12.92 -12.16 12.80
N GLY A 214 14.22 -12.37 12.60
CA GLY A 214 15.04 -13.28 13.40
C GLY A 214 14.64 -14.74 13.24
N ASP A 215 14.27 -15.40 14.34
CA ASP A 215 13.84 -16.80 14.40
C ASP A 215 12.31 -16.96 14.27
N GLN A 216 11.57 -15.89 13.99
CA GLN A 216 10.13 -15.93 13.78
C GLN A 216 9.74 -16.63 12.47
N GLU A 217 8.51 -17.12 12.39
CA GLU A 217 7.99 -17.70 11.16
C GLU A 217 7.98 -16.65 10.03
N PRO A 218 8.39 -17.03 8.81
CA PRO A 218 8.44 -16.10 7.70
C PRO A 218 7.04 -15.73 7.22
N ASN A 219 6.90 -14.53 6.67
CA ASN A 219 5.74 -14.13 5.88
C ASN A 219 6.18 -13.74 4.46
N SER A 220 5.42 -14.11 3.44
CA SER A 220 5.79 -13.85 2.05
C SER A 220 4.64 -13.33 1.20
N ILE A 221 5.02 -12.61 0.14
CA ILE A 221 4.11 -12.13 -0.90
C ILE A 221 4.76 -12.33 -2.26
N ILE A 222 3.94 -12.75 -3.23
CA ILE A 222 4.35 -12.89 -4.64
C ILE A 222 3.72 -11.77 -5.43
N PHE A 223 4.53 -11.04 -6.19
CA PHE A 223 4.07 -9.96 -7.06
C PHE A 223 5.03 -9.76 -8.24
N SER A 224 4.64 -8.89 -9.17
CA SER A 224 5.47 -8.48 -10.30
C SER A 224 5.97 -7.05 -10.11
N GLU A 225 7.29 -6.85 -10.04
CA GLU A 225 7.86 -5.51 -9.86
C GLU A 225 7.60 -4.60 -11.09
N ASP A 226 7.55 -5.18 -12.30
CA ASP A 226 7.29 -4.43 -13.54
C ASP A 226 5.84 -4.49 -14.05
N HIS A 227 5.00 -5.28 -13.38
CA HIS A 227 3.58 -5.39 -13.68
C HIS A 227 2.72 -5.25 -12.43
N PRO A 228 2.76 -4.10 -11.73
CA PRO A 228 1.94 -3.89 -10.55
C PRO A 228 0.45 -3.68 -10.90
N GLU A 229 0.10 -3.53 -12.18
CA GLU A 229 -1.27 -3.61 -12.70
C GLU A 229 -1.87 -5.03 -12.69
N LEU A 230 -1.06 -6.04 -12.33
CA LEU A 230 -1.54 -7.39 -12.14
C LEU A 230 -1.76 -7.68 -10.65
N PRO A 231 -2.57 -8.71 -10.32
CA PRO A 231 -2.68 -9.19 -8.95
C PRO A 231 -1.29 -9.51 -8.34
N PRO A 232 -1.09 -9.25 -7.04
CA PRO A 232 -2.09 -8.90 -6.03
C PRO A 232 -2.26 -7.39 -5.81
N PHE A 233 -1.90 -6.53 -6.76
CA PHE A 233 -2.02 -5.09 -6.57
C PHE A 233 -3.01 -4.46 -7.53
N SER A 234 -3.00 -4.87 -8.80
CA SER A 234 -3.98 -4.42 -9.80
C SER A 234 -4.08 -2.89 -9.92
N PHE A 235 -2.94 -2.20 -9.84
CA PHE A 235 -2.92 -0.75 -10.06
C PHE A 235 -3.36 -0.38 -11.47
N LEU A 236 -3.85 0.84 -11.64
CA LEU A 236 -4.30 1.35 -12.94
C LEU A 236 -3.24 1.34 -14.06
N SER A 237 -1.95 1.40 -13.71
CA SER A 237 -0.88 1.51 -14.68
C SER A 237 0.40 0.85 -14.20
N ARG A 238 1.10 0.22 -15.14
CA ARG A 238 2.43 -0.34 -14.91
C ARG A 238 3.51 0.71 -14.65
N ASP A 239 3.22 1.97 -14.96
CA ASP A 239 4.17 3.08 -14.83
C ASP A 239 4.08 3.81 -13.49
N VAL A 240 3.18 3.41 -12.58
CA VAL A 240 3.14 4.00 -11.23
C VAL A 240 4.42 3.71 -10.45
N GLY A 241 4.88 4.69 -9.67
CA GLY A 241 5.77 4.42 -8.54
C GLY A 241 4.93 3.92 -7.37
N TRP A 242 5.47 3.02 -6.56
CA TRP A 242 4.74 2.48 -5.42
C TRP A 242 5.70 1.98 -4.33
N TYR A 243 5.22 1.76 -3.12
CA TYR A 243 5.96 1.02 -2.11
C TYR A 243 5.20 -0.21 -1.63
N LEU A 244 5.95 -1.23 -1.21
CA LEU A 244 5.46 -2.33 -0.39
C LEU A 244 5.95 -2.13 1.04
N GLY A 245 5.02 -2.03 1.98
CA GLY A 245 5.27 -1.97 3.41
C GLY A 245 5.15 -3.34 4.07
N TYR A 246 5.92 -3.57 5.14
CA TYR A 246 5.78 -4.72 6.02
C TYR A 246 6.01 -4.34 7.48
N THR A 247 5.00 -4.57 8.33
CA THR A 247 5.08 -4.33 9.77
C THR A 247 5.49 -5.61 10.51
N TYR A 248 6.48 -5.50 11.39
CA TYR A 248 6.96 -6.62 12.20
C TYR A 248 7.48 -6.15 13.55
N THR A 249 7.57 -7.07 14.51
CA THR A 249 8.24 -6.82 15.80
C THR A 249 9.57 -7.56 15.80
N ALA A 250 10.67 -6.86 16.10
CA ALA A 250 11.97 -7.49 16.17
C ALA A 250 12.04 -8.47 17.36
N ASP A 251 12.59 -9.66 17.14
CA ASP A 251 12.84 -10.62 18.21
C ASP A 251 14.18 -10.36 18.92
N ASP A 252 14.58 -11.30 19.77
CA ASP A 252 15.85 -11.24 20.51
C ASP A 252 17.10 -11.22 19.62
N SER A 253 17.00 -11.61 18.34
CA SER A 253 18.11 -11.51 17.38
C SER A 253 18.38 -10.06 16.96
N GLY A 254 17.36 -9.19 17.01
CA GLY A 254 17.45 -7.82 16.52
C GLY A 254 17.73 -7.74 15.01
N THR A 255 17.19 -8.67 14.22
CA THR A 255 17.40 -8.74 12.77
C THR A 255 16.11 -8.86 11.98
N LEU A 256 16.13 -8.34 10.74
CA LEU A 256 15.12 -8.60 9.71
C LEU A 256 15.84 -9.08 8.45
N SER A 257 15.44 -10.24 7.94
CA SER A 257 15.86 -10.73 6.62
C SER A 257 14.73 -10.54 5.62
N ILE A 258 15.05 -9.97 4.46
CA ILE A 258 14.14 -9.78 3.32
C ILE A 258 14.76 -10.49 2.13
N ARG A 259 14.22 -11.64 1.78
CA ARG A 259 14.70 -12.48 0.69
C ARG A 259 13.83 -12.28 -0.55
N CYS A 260 14.46 -11.99 -1.68
CA CYS A 260 13.81 -11.87 -2.98
C CYS A 260 14.21 -13.06 -3.85
N ASP A 261 13.26 -13.93 -4.17
CA ASP A 261 13.44 -15.06 -5.09
C ASP A 261 12.84 -14.73 -6.46
N VAL A 262 13.63 -14.92 -7.52
CA VAL A 262 13.17 -14.71 -8.90
C VAL A 262 12.32 -15.89 -9.34
N LEU A 263 11.09 -15.62 -9.73
CA LEU A 263 10.17 -16.61 -10.28
C LEU A 263 10.08 -16.51 -11.81
N ALA A 264 9.50 -17.54 -12.42
CA ALA A 264 9.18 -17.48 -13.84
C ALA A 264 8.02 -16.50 -14.08
N THR A 265 8.02 -15.83 -15.24
CA THR A 265 6.86 -15.06 -15.69
C THR A 265 5.62 -15.96 -15.69
N PRO A 266 4.51 -15.56 -15.05
CA PRO A 266 3.26 -16.31 -15.08
C PRO A 266 2.75 -16.51 -16.51
N ASP A 267 2.02 -17.62 -16.73
CA ASP A 267 1.41 -17.89 -18.02
C ASP A 267 0.44 -16.76 -18.41
N GLY A 268 0.60 -16.21 -19.62
CA GLY A 268 -0.24 -15.13 -20.12
C GLY A 268 0.25 -13.71 -19.79
N VAL A 269 1.28 -13.57 -18.96
CA VAL A 269 1.92 -12.28 -18.67
C VAL A 269 3.05 -12.01 -19.67
N GLU A 270 3.13 -10.78 -20.17
CA GLU A 270 4.19 -10.37 -21.10
C GLU A 270 5.53 -10.19 -20.36
N GLY A 271 6.65 -10.36 -21.07
CA GLY A 271 7.97 -9.98 -20.58
C GLY A 271 8.80 -11.10 -19.94
N ALA A 272 10.11 -10.86 -19.88
CA ALA A 272 11.08 -11.79 -19.32
C ALA A 272 11.17 -11.68 -17.79
N PRO A 273 11.49 -12.77 -17.07
CA PRO A 273 11.84 -12.69 -15.67
C PRO A 273 13.12 -11.84 -15.49
N GLY A 274 13.30 -11.32 -14.28
CA GLY A 274 14.46 -10.52 -13.92
C GLY A 274 14.66 -10.53 -12.41
N SER A 275 15.85 -10.13 -11.97
CA SER A 275 16.12 -9.94 -10.55
C SER A 275 15.40 -8.71 -10.01
N TYR A 276 15.06 -8.77 -8.72
CA TYR A 276 14.51 -7.63 -7.99
C TYR A 276 15.46 -6.43 -8.05
N HIS A 277 14.91 -5.25 -8.32
CA HIS A 277 15.63 -3.99 -8.30
C HIS A 277 15.41 -3.28 -6.96
N MET A 278 16.48 -3.14 -6.21
CA MET A 278 16.44 -2.41 -4.95
C MET A 278 16.68 -0.92 -5.21
N TYR A 279 15.60 -0.15 -5.41
CA TYR A 279 15.65 1.31 -5.64
C TYR A 279 15.87 2.06 -4.31
N GLY A 280 14.94 1.92 -3.37
CA GLY A 280 15.02 2.54 -2.05
C GLY A 280 14.36 1.69 -0.97
N MET A 281 14.87 1.74 0.25
CA MET A 281 14.31 1.08 1.43
C MET A 281 14.29 2.03 2.62
N THR A 282 13.24 1.95 3.43
CA THR A 282 13.25 2.48 4.79
C THR A 282 12.90 1.38 5.78
N ASN A 283 13.42 1.49 7.00
CA ASN A 283 12.96 0.72 8.15
C ASN A 283 12.85 1.69 9.33
N GLN A 284 11.62 2.02 9.69
CA GLN A 284 11.31 3.03 10.71
C GLN A 284 10.65 2.39 11.92
N VAL A 285 10.88 2.97 13.10
CA VAL A 285 10.07 2.64 14.29
C VAL A 285 8.62 2.88 13.92
N SER A 286 7.82 1.83 13.99
CA SER A 286 6.41 1.92 13.70
C SER A 286 5.80 2.82 14.76
N SER A 287 5.19 3.91 14.33
CA SER A 287 4.43 4.78 15.22
C SER A 287 3.10 4.20 15.67
N ALA A 288 2.75 3.01 15.17
CA ALA A 288 1.66 2.22 15.69
C ALA A 288 1.98 1.84 17.14
N PRO A 289 1.22 2.30 18.15
CA PRO A 289 1.33 1.69 19.45
C PRO A 289 0.87 0.25 19.34
N VAL A 290 1.54 -0.63 20.09
CA VAL A 290 1.20 -2.05 20.29
C VAL A 290 -0.27 -2.25 20.75
N GLN A 291 -0.97 -1.17 21.10
CA GLN A 291 -2.37 -1.14 21.49
C GLN A 291 -3.10 0.09 20.92
N LEU A 292 -4.15 -0.15 20.13
CA LEU A 292 -5.10 0.89 19.70
C LEU A 292 -5.72 1.60 20.92
N GLN A 293 -5.61 2.94 20.97
CA GLN A 293 -6.09 3.74 22.09
C GLN A 293 -6.69 5.07 21.61
N ILE A 294 -7.86 5.42 22.16
CA ILE A 294 -8.38 6.79 22.05
C ILE A 294 -7.52 7.69 22.97
N THR A 295 -6.82 8.66 22.38
CA THR A 295 -5.89 9.56 23.05
C THR A 295 -6.57 10.85 23.50
N GLU A 296 -7.61 11.29 22.79
CA GLU A 296 -8.38 12.50 23.14
C GLU A 296 -9.85 12.37 22.72
N ILE A 297 -10.75 12.96 23.53
CA ILE A 297 -12.16 13.18 23.15
C ILE A 297 -12.52 14.62 23.52
N LEU A 298 -12.94 15.41 22.53
CA LEU A 298 -13.34 16.82 22.71
C LEU A 298 -14.78 17.01 22.26
N TYR A 299 -15.60 17.62 23.11
CA TYR A 299 -16.95 18.07 22.75
C TYR A 299 -16.95 19.57 22.48
N ASP A 300 -17.39 19.97 21.29
CA ASP A 300 -17.64 21.37 20.95
C ASP A 300 -19.12 21.71 21.22
N ALA A 301 -19.36 22.72 22.06
CA ALA A 301 -20.69 23.16 22.44
C ALA A 301 -21.26 24.26 21.53
N GLU A 302 -20.42 24.91 20.72
CA GLU A 302 -20.82 25.95 19.75
C GLU A 302 -21.27 25.32 18.44
N LEU A 303 -20.60 24.26 18.01
CA LEU A 303 -20.99 23.33 16.95
C LEU A 303 -21.12 21.94 17.58
N PRO A 304 -22.34 21.41 17.83
CA PRO A 304 -22.52 20.20 18.63
C PRO A 304 -21.94 18.98 17.93
N GLN A 305 -20.64 18.74 18.15
CA GLN A 305 -19.86 17.64 17.58
C GLN A 305 -18.86 17.12 18.61
N ILE A 306 -18.47 15.86 18.46
CA ILE A 306 -17.43 15.22 19.27
C ILE A 306 -16.27 14.85 18.35
N SER A 307 -15.08 15.35 18.67
CA SER A 307 -13.84 14.93 18.02
C SER A 307 -13.18 13.83 18.85
N ILE A 308 -12.82 12.74 18.18
CA ILE A 308 -12.18 11.56 18.76
C ILE A 308 -10.81 11.43 18.10
N LYS A 309 -9.77 11.56 18.89
CA LYS A 309 -8.39 11.35 18.44
C LYS A 309 -7.88 10.03 18.97
N PHE A 310 -7.23 9.24 18.13
CA PHE A 310 -6.65 7.96 18.49
C PHE A 310 -5.32 7.75 17.78
N ASN A 311 -4.46 6.91 18.35
CA ASN A 311 -3.25 6.48 17.66
C ASN A 311 -3.57 5.53 16.51
N SER A 312 -2.88 5.71 15.39
CA SER A 312 -3.16 5.01 14.15
C SER A 312 -1.88 4.74 13.33
N ARG A 313 -2.01 3.91 12.31
CA ARG A 313 -0.95 3.57 11.36
C ARG A 313 -1.22 4.27 10.03
N PRO A 314 -0.24 4.98 9.43
CA PRO A 314 -0.41 5.53 8.10
C PRO A 314 -0.82 4.42 7.11
N GLY A 315 -1.87 4.63 6.34
CA GLY A 315 -2.42 3.65 5.40
C GLY A 315 -3.37 2.62 6.01
N ALA A 316 -3.62 2.63 7.33
CA ALA A 316 -4.58 1.73 7.96
C ALA A 316 -5.98 2.37 8.10
N ILE A 317 -6.99 1.52 8.07
CA ILE A 317 -8.41 1.88 8.14
C ILE A 317 -8.96 1.49 9.51
N TYR A 318 -9.79 2.37 10.08
CA TYR A 318 -10.37 2.18 11.39
C TYR A 318 -11.89 2.32 11.35
N ALA A 319 -12.57 1.46 12.11
CA ALA A 319 -13.98 1.58 12.38
C ALA A 319 -14.25 2.24 13.73
N ILE A 320 -15.17 3.20 13.71
CA ILE A 320 -15.67 3.95 14.85
C ILE A 320 -17.08 3.47 15.14
N ASP A 321 -17.27 2.88 16.31
CA ASP A 321 -18.59 2.54 16.82
C ASP A 321 -18.98 3.48 17.96
N PHE A 322 -20.29 3.68 18.13
CA PHE A 322 -20.86 4.31 19.31
C PHE A 322 -21.84 3.39 20.04
N SER A 323 -22.05 3.67 21.33
CA SER A 323 -23.11 3.07 22.12
C SER A 323 -23.62 4.08 23.15
N THR A 324 -24.88 3.96 23.56
CA THR A 324 -25.43 4.77 24.67
C THR A 324 -25.45 4.00 25.99
N ASN A 325 -25.18 2.70 25.98
CA ASN A 325 -25.30 1.86 27.17
C ASN A 325 -24.32 0.67 27.28
N LEU A 326 -23.37 0.54 26.35
CA LEU A 326 -22.34 -0.51 26.30
C LEU A 326 -22.89 -1.95 26.15
N LYS A 327 -24.14 -2.10 25.70
CA LYS A 327 -24.71 -3.43 25.43
C LYS A 327 -24.38 -3.90 24.02
N ASP A 328 -24.59 -5.18 23.79
CA ASP A 328 -24.38 -5.84 22.50
C ASP A 328 -25.24 -5.21 21.38
N VAL A 329 -24.79 -5.39 20.12
CA VAL A 329 -25.37 -4.81 18.90
C VAL A 329 -26.88 -5.01 18.76
N ASP A 330 -27.43 -6.13 19.23
CA ASP A 330 -28.86 -6.44 19.14
C ASP A 330 -29.72 -5.70 20.19
N SER A 331 -29.09 -4.98 21.12
CA SER A 331 -29.79 -4.24 22.18
C SER A 331 -30.16 -2.84 21.73
N ASP A 332 -31.34 -2.36 22.15
CA ASP A 332 -31.69 -0.94 22.05
C ASP A 332 -30.63 -0.08 22.78
N GLY A 333 -29.97 0.83 22.06
CA GLY A 333 -28.83 1.63 22.53
C GLY A 333 -27.50 0.88 22.65
N GLY A 334 -27.40 -0.35 22.12
CA GLY A 334 -26.16 -1.13 22.02
C GLY A 334 -25.14 -0.53 21.07
N TRP A 335 -24.10 -1.28 20.72
CA TRP A 335 -23.09 -0.83 19.76
C TRP A 335 -23.69 -0.68 18.35
N ALA A 336 -23.47 0.47 17.74
CA ALA A 336 -23.77 0.76 16.35
C ALA A 336 -22.56 1.43 15.70
N GLU A 337 -22.29 1.10 14.46
CA GLU A 337 -21.21 1.68 13.68
C GLU A 337 -21.57 3.11 13.28
N LEU A 338 -20.59 4.01 13.36
CA LEU A 338 -20.67 5.37 12.80
C LEU A 338 -20.03 5.41 11.42
N ASP A 339 -18.85 4.79 11.31
CA ASP A 339 -17.99 4.81 10.13
C ASP A 339 -17.02 3.64 10.25
N ASP A 340 -16.82 2.87 9.20
CA ASP A 340 -15.84 1.78 9.10
C ASP A 340 -14.66 2.08 8.16
N GLY A 341 -14.65 3.24 7.51
CA GLY A 341 -13.67 3.68 6.52
C GLY A 341 -12.75 4.81 6.99
N VAL A 342 -12.50 4.96 8.30
CA VAL A 342 -11.68 6.08 8.78
C VAL A 342 -10.20 5.82 8.49
N PHE A 343 -9.75 6.29 7.33
CA PHE A 343 -8.37 6.19 6.89
C PHE A 343 -7.42 7.03 7.75
N SER A 344 -6.21 6.52 7.87
CA SER A 344 -5.15 7.18 8.58
C SER A 344 -4.06 7.67 7.64
N GLU A 345 -3.94 8.99 7.52
CA GLU A 345 -2.82 9.62 6.81
C GLU A 345 -1.51 9.62 7.64
N GLY A 346 -1.55 9.18 8.91
CA GLY A 346 -0.49 9.49 9.86
C GLY A 346 -0.47 8.63 11.12
N LYS A 347 0.21 9.14 12.15
CA LYS A 347 0.42 8.43 13.43
C LYS A 347 -0.75 8.59 14.40
N GLU A 348 -1.62 9.56 14.10
CA GLU A 348 -2.83 9.84 14.83
C GLU A 348 -3.93 10.18 13.83
N THR A 349 -5.13 9.66 14.08
CA THR A 349 -6.31 9.91 13.26
C THR A 349 -7.33 10.61 14.13
N THR A 350 -8.03 11.57 13.52
CA THR A 350 -9.09 12.32 14.19
C THR A 350 -10.39 12.10 13.44
N PHE A 351 -11.36 11.49 14.11
CA PHE A 351 -12.74 11.37 13.62
C PHE A 351 -13.62 12.44 14.26
N VAL A 352 -14.61 12.95 13.52
CA VAL A 352 -15.58 13.93 14.03
C VAL A 352 -16.99 13.36 13.91
N ASP A 353 -17.62 13.08 15.06
CA ASP A 353 -19.04 12.74 15.15
C ASP A 353 -19.87 14.03 15.26
N ASP A 354 -20.57 14.39 14.19
CA ASP A 354 -21.53 15.48 14.14
C ASP A 354 -23.01 15.00 14.10
N PHE A 355 -23.24 13.68 14.16
CA PHE A 355 -24.56 13.06 14.01
C PHE A 355 -25.28 12.85 15.35
N ILE A 356 -24.59 12.34 16.37
CA ILE A 356 -25.24 11.82 17.59
C ILE A 356 -25.47 12.89 18.65
N VAL A 357 -24.68 13.96 18.60
CA VAL A 357 -24.47 14.88 19.74
C VAL A 357 -25.70 15.78 20.04
N GLY A 358 -26.75 15.71 19.22
CA GLY A 358 -27.98 16.49 19.39
C GLY A 358 -29.04 15.93 20.35
N SER A 359 -29.01 14.65 20.75
CA SER A 359 -30.13 13.99 21.44
C SER A 359 -29.79 13.25 22.75
N GLU A 360 -28.54 12.83 22.96
CA GLU A 360 -28.18 11.94 24.07
C GLU A 360 -27.19 12.57 25.07
N ARG A 361 -27.33 12.24 26.36
CA ARG A 361 -26.48 12.80 27.44
C ARG A 361 -25.24 11.98 27.75
N THR A 362 -25.12 10.79 27.17
CA THR A 362 -23.98 9.88 27.39
C THR A 362 -23.81 9.00 26.17
N VAL A 363 -22.62 9.07 25.59
CA VAL A 363 -22.20 8.28 24.43
C VAL A 363 -20.84 7.66 24.76
N PHE A 364 -20.65 6.42 24.34
CA PHE A 364 -19.42 5.66 24.44
C PHE A 364 -18.91 5.40 23.03
N TYR A 365 -17.60 5.50 22.84
CA TYR A 365 -16.96 5.22 21.56
C TYR A 365 -16.03 4.02 21.68
N ARG A 366 -15.90 3.29 20.58
CA ARG A 366 -14.89 2.26 20.38
C ARG A 366 -14.27 2.48 19.02
N VAL A 367 -12.94 2.40 18.97
CA VAL A 367 -12.18 2.33 17.71
C VAL A 367 -11.76 0.89 17.55
N ARG A 368 -11.96 0.34 16.36
CA ARG A 368 -11.45 -0.95 15.91
C ARG A 368 -10.56 -0.69 14.72
N GLU A 369 -9.45 -1.39 14.64
CA GLU A 369 -8.76 -1.52 13.36
C GLU A 369 -9.57 -2.52 12.52
N VAL A 370 -9.81 -2.19 11.26
CA VAL A 370 -10.49 -3.09 10.33
C VAL A 370 -9.40 -4.00 9.74
N GLU A 371 -9.50 -5.29 10.07
CA GLU A 371 -8.61 -6.36 9.57
C GLU A 371 -8.96 -6.81 8.16
#